data_AF-A0A970GIV5-F1
#
_entry.id   AF-A0A970GIV5-F1
#
_cell.length_a   1.000
_cell.length_b   1.000
_cell.length_c   1.000
_cell.angle_alpha   90.00
_cell.angle_beta   90.00
_cell.angle_gamma   90.00
#
_symmetry.space_group_name_H-M   'P 1'
#
loop_
_entity.id
_entity.type
_entity.pdbx_description
1 polymer ?
#
loop_
_entity_poly.entity_id
_entity_poly.type
_entity_poly.pdbx_seq_one_letter_code
_entity_poly.pdbx_strand_id
1 'polypeptide(L)'
;MGNTFNIAPGYTYAGQRCADTYGIYIDNSSMFTVENNVLSSSSTGNTTCGSLGLIARNTGIFQNEIYRNTFSNFTIGIEAIGKNRGENLGSGLQIKCNIFYDNAYDIFVVPGTQSKPEGIRQLQGYAGSPSTSTLAGNLFGNNSPILISNFVNQCANISYFHHNVQSEPRVKPAIYSSKIFFYESPDLFYNHEASCPAKTRSESYPELLAEKQNAHSLFETTSQQLQDMVDQGNTEMTTQQVEMANTGNAWYTYQSLMQTSPYLSDQVLTALGAKEEGFNKAMIRDVMLINPQTAKSEAVQEALDARADQLPAYMRWQIDNGLFHFGQKEIAEQFMAYQKTRHDQALNQIIQGIVHERAGFGNAPAVEALLALTNDIRYQYLLAELQFSKSDFTTGNQLLSQIEQSFDITHEEAWQAHQDYLDFYALLAQWHHADYPGYSGLPEEALRQLEGFLEATPRVAGKALSFLILNHAIEYEEPILYPSEEVEAMSAPAQPPAPFIAPGESESELKFALFPSPAREYITLSWCFETDREIKGNIEFRDARGLLVFTMPVHQACDQQILSLSGWKSGAYSAAISLGKDLRKSITFVVSR
;
A
#
# COMPACT_ATOMS: atom_id res chain seq x y z
N MET A 1 -31.51 2.25 3.66
CA MET A 1 -32.07 1.34 4.67
C MET A 1 -31.06 0.25 4.89
N GLY A 2 -30.69 0.00 6.14
CA GLY A 2 -29.77 -1.08 6.50
C GLY A 2 -30.49 -2.40 6.69
N ASN A 3 -29.83 -3.52 6.41
CA ASN A 3 -30.36 -4.85 6.76
C ASN A 3 -29.85 -5.27 8.14
N THR A 4 -30.58 -6.17 8.80
CA THR A 4 -30.15 -6.80 10.06
C THR A 4 -30.04 -8.31 9.85
N PHE A 5 -28.88 -8.87 10.18
CA PHE A 5 -28.57 -10.28 10.08
C PHE A 5 -28.27 -10.84 11.48
N ASN A 6 -28.97 -11.92 11.85
CA ASN A 6 -28.72 -12.66 13.09
C ASN A 6 -28.20 -14.05 12.71
N ILE A 7 -26.91 -14.27 12.94
CA ILE A 7 -26.19 -15.48 12.54
C ILE A 7 -26.10 -16.36 13.79
N ALA A 8 -26.64 -17.59 13.73
CA ALA A 8 -26.45 -18.55 14.82
C ALA A 8 -24.98 -18.98 14.85
N PRO A 9 -24.32 -19.07 16.03
CA PRO A 9 -22.96 -19.60 16.08
C PRO A 9 -22.95 -21.09 15.70
N GLY A 10 -21.82 -21.58 15.20
CA GLY A 10 -21.63 -23.02 15.07
C GLY A 10 -21.63 -23.69 16.45
N TYR A 11 -22.44 -24.73 16.66
CA TYR A 11 -22.49 -25.46 17.93
C TYR A 11 -21.99 -26.89 17.75
N THR A 12 -21.20 -27.39 18.72
CA THR A 12 -21.19 -28.84 19.05
C THR A 12 -21.33 -29.05 20.54
N TYR A 13 -22.37 -29.81 20.94
CA TYR A 13 -22.48 -30.35 22.30
C TYR A 13 -22.91 -31.84 22.31
N ALA A 14 -23.13 -32.48 21.15
CA ALA A 14 -23.81 -33.78 21.08
C ALA A 14 -23.42 -34.72 19.92
N GLY A 15 -22.28 -34.52 19.24
CA GLY A 15 -21.76 -35.50 18.27
C GLY A 15 -22.46 -35.58 16.90
N GLN A 16 -23.08 -34.50 16.40
CA GLN A 16 -23.44 -34.35 14.97
C GLN A 16 -22.93 -33.02 14.41
N ARG A 17 -22.68 -33.00 13.08
CA ARG A 17 -21.86 -32.03 12.31
C ARG A 17 -21.90 -30.60 12.84
N CYS A 18 -20.74 -30.14 13.31
CA CYS A 18 -20.42 -28.74 13.47
C CYS A 18 -20.14 -28.14 12.10
N ALA A 19 -20.73 -27.00 11.79
CA ALA A 19 -20.41 -26.24 10.58
C ALA A 19 -20.21 -24.78 10.97
N ASP A 20 -19.24 -24.14 10.31
CA ASP A 20 -19.05 -22.70 10.41
C ASP A 20 -20.26 -21.98 9.79
N THR A 21 -20.51 -20.76 10.26
CA THR A 21 -21.65 -19.95 9.81
C THR A 21 -21.17 -18.56 9.42
N TYR A 22 -21.81 -17.96 8.43
CA TYR A 22 -21.46 -16.60 7.99
C TYR A 22 -22.70 -15.80 7.59
N GLY A 23 -22.59 -14.47 7.66
CA GLY A 23 -23.66 -13.56 7.23
C GLY A 23 -23.67 -13.30 5.73
N ILE A 24 -22.56 -12.81 5.19
CA ILE A 24 -22.42 -12.44 3.78
C ILE A 24 -21.14 -13.07 3.22
N TYR A 25 -21.25 -13.80 2.10
CA TYR A 25 -20.11 -14.30 1.33
C TYR A 25 -20.07 -13.62 -0.05
N ILE A 26 -18.93 -13.04 -0.41
CA ILE A 26 -18.68 -12.43 -1.71
C ILE A 26 -17.50 -13.16 -2.33
N ASP A 27 -17.75 -13.93 -3.38
CA ASP A 27 -16.71 -14.70 -4.08
C ASP A 27 -16.56 -14.23 -5.52
N ASN A 28 -15.32 -13.99 -5.94
CA ASN A 28 -14.98 -13.72 -7.34
C ASN A 28 -15.80 -12.58 -7.98
N SER A 29 -16.21 -11.61 -7.15
CA SER A 29 -17.16 -10.55 -7.49
C SER A 29 -16.58 -9.18 -7.18
N SER A 30 -16.89 -8.21 -8.06
CA SER A 30 -16.34 -6.85 -8.00
C SER A 30 -17.44 -5.80 -8.09
N MET A 31 -17.10 -4.54 -7.78
CA MET A 31 -17.97 -3.37 -7.88
C MET A 31 -19.23 -3.46 -7.01
N PHE A 32 -19.19 -4.27 -5.95
CA PHE A 32 -20.30 -4.45 -5.03
C PHE A 32 -20.43 -3.28 -4.04
N THR A 33 -21.62 -3.18 -3.43
CA THR A 33 -21.90 -2.22 -2.37
C THR A 33 -22.44 -2.98 -1.16
N VAL A 34 -21.65 -3.11 -0.09
CA VAL A 34 -22.11 -3.61 1.21
C VAL A 34 -22.02 -2.51 2.25
N GLU A 35 -23.17 -1.88 2.53
CA GLU A 35 -23.23 -0.74 3.43
C GLU A 35 -24.40 -0.74 4.41
N ASN A 36 -24.18 -0.08 5.56
CA ASN A 36 -25.20 0.19 6.57
C ASN A 36 -25.90 -1.05 7.15
N ASN A 37 -25.26 -2.22 7.16
CA ASN A 37 -25.84 -3.44 7.72
C ASN A 37 -25.47 -3.60 9.20
N VAL A 38 -26.32 -4.30 9.95
CA VAL A 38 -26.06 -4.75 11.31
C VAL A 38 -26.01 -6.27 11.31
N LEU A 39 -24.86 -6.84 11.62
CA LEU A 39 -24.62 -8.26 11.71
C LEU A 39 -24.33 -8.61 13.17
N SER A 40 -24.99 -9.64 13.68
CA SER A 40 -24.79 -10.12 15.05
C SER A 40 -24.77 -11.63 15.12
N SER A 41 -23.95 -12.15 16.02
CA SER A 41 -23.89 -13.57 16.39
C SER A 41 -23.93 -13.70 17.92
N SER A 42 -23.64 -14.89 18.42
CA SER A 42 -23.43 -15.17 19.85
C SER A 42 -22.24 -16.11 20.02
N SER A 43 -21.16 -15.90 19.26
CA SER A 43 -19.95 -16.71 19.32
C SER A 43 -19.23 -16.51 20.65
N THR A 44 -18.54 -17.56 21.09
CA THR A 44 -17.61 -17.50 22.23
C THR A 44 -16.18 -17.21 21.81
N GLY A 45 -15.97 -16.84 20.53
CA GLY A 45 -14.64 -16.64 19.94
C GLY A 45 -13.95 -17.93 19.50
N ASN A 46 -14.65 -19.07 19.53
CA ASN A 46 -14.10 -20.34 19.09
C ASN A 46 -13.89 -20.33 17.56
N THR A 47 -12.72 -20.79 17.12
CA THR A 47 -12.38 -21.01 15.70
C THR A 47 -12.78 -22.39 15.21
N THR A 48 -13.13 -23.30 16.12
CA THR A 48 -13.84 -24.54 15.77
C THR A 48 -15.34 -24.24 15.76
N CYS A 49 -15.98 -24.32 14.59
CA CYS A 49 -17.39 -23.96 14.41
C CYS A 49 -17.66 -22.47 14.65
N GLY A 50 -16.82 -21.63 14.06
CA GLY A 50 -16.91 -20.20 14.25
C GLY A 50 -18.12 -19.59 13.56
N SER A 51 -18.35 -18.33 13.87
CA SER A 51 -19.28 -17.50 13.12
C SER A 51 -18.55 -16.30 12.55
N LEU A 52 -18.81 -16.00 11.28
CA LEU A 52 -18.20 -14.91 10.55
C LEU A 52 -19.24 -13.87 10.13
N GLY A 53 -18.89 -12.60 10.19
CA GLY A 53 -19.80 -11.54 9.75
C GLY A 53 -19.90 -11.49 8.24
N LEU A 54 -18.79 -11.16 7.59
CA LEU A 54 -18.68 -11.01 6.15
C LEU A 54 -17.36 -11.58 5.64
N ILE A 55 -17.42 -12.33 4.54
CA ILE A 55 -16.27 -12.89 3.84
C ILE A 55 -16.19 -12.28 2.45
N ALA A 56 -15.02 -11.72 2.10
CA ALA A 56 -14.72 -11.19 0.78
C ALA A 56 -13.53 -11.95 0.19
N ARG A 57 -13.80 -12.79 -0.82
CA ARG A 57 -12.83 -13.65 -1.46
C ARG A 57 -12.63 -13.24 -2.90
N ASN A 58 -11.36 -13.06 -3.29
CA ASN A 58 -10.96 -12.79 -4.67
C ASN A 58 -11.81 -11.70 -5.34
N THR A 59 -11.99 -10.55 -4.70
CA THR A 59 -12.84 -9.48 -5.24
C THR A 59 -12.17 -8.65 -6.33
N GLY A 60 -10.89 -8.92 -6.61
CA GLY A 60 -10.12 -8.35 -7.71
C GLY A 60 -9.67 -6.90 -7.49
N ILE A 61 -9.29 -6.26 -8.61
CA ILE A 61 -8.61 -4.95 -8.63
C ILE A 61 -9.54 -3.74 -8.76
N PHE A 62 -10.84 -3.98 -8.95
CA PHE A 62 -11.84 -2.91 -8.98
C PHE A 62 -11.98 -2.23 -7.62
N GLN A 63 -12.61 -1.05 -7.62
CA GLN A 63 -12.98 -0.41 -6.38
C GLN A 63 -14.10 -1.23 -5.72
N ASN A 64 -13.78 -1.79 -4.55
CA ASN A 64 -14.70 -2.54 -3.70
C ASN A 64 -14.68 -1.93 -2.30
N GLU A 65 -15.82 -1.89 -1.62
CA GLU A 65 -15.89 -1.30 -0.28
C GLU A 65 -16.84 -2.07 0.63
N ILE A 66 -16.39 -2.34 1.86
CA ILE A 66 -17.23 -2.75 2.98
C ILE A 66 -17.34 -1.54 3.90
N TYR A 67 -18.53 -0.94 3.96
CA TYR A 67 -18.71 0.42 4.48
C TYR A 67 -19.80 0.57 5.54
N ARG A 68 -19.50 1.21 6.68
CA ARG A 68 -20.54 1.60 7.66
C ARG A 68 -21.40 0.41 8.13
N ASN A 69 -20.83 -0.78 8.22
CA ASN A 69 -21.50 -1.96 8.78
C ASN A 69 -21.14 -2.11 10.27
N THR A 70 -22.03 -2.71 11.05
CA THR A 70 -21.81 -3.04 12.46
C THR A 70 -21.71 -4.56 12.61
N PHE A 71 -20.65 -5.06 13.25
CA PHE A 71 -20.41 -6.48 13.49
C PHE A 71 -20.30 -6.74 14.99
N SER A 72 -21.09 -7.66 15.52
CA SER A 72 -21.12 -7.97 16.95
C SER A 72 -21.09 -9.45 17.28
N ASN A 73 -20.26 -9.82 18.27
CA ASN A 73 -20.17 -11.17 18.85
C ASN A 73 -19.81 -12.29 17.84
N PHE A 74 -18.93 -11.99 16.88
CA PHE A 74 -18.41 -12.98 15.92
C PHE A 74 -17.08 -13.59 16.34
N THR A 75 -16.77 -14.77 15.80
CA THR A 75 -15.38 -15.25 15.77
C THR A 75 -14.55 -14.33 14.90
N ILE A 76 -15.01 -14.01 13.68
CA ILE A 76 -14.36 -13.05 12.78
C ILE A 76 -15.41 -12.07 12.24
N GLY A 77 -15.21 -10.76 12.45
CA GLY A 77 -16.11 -9.73 11.93
C GLY A 77 -16.06 -9.67 10.40
N ILE A 78 -14.89 -9.39 9.85
CA ILE A 78 -14.62 -9.39 8.40
C ILE A 78 -13.44 -10.31 8.10
N GLU A 79 -13.63 -11.22 7.14
CA GLU A 79 -12.57 -12.03 6.54
C GLU A 79 -12.34 -11.60 5.09
N ALA A 80 -11.08 -11.39 4.71
CA ALA A 80 -10.69 -11.11 3.33
C ALA A 80 -9.66 -12.15 2.86
N ILE A 81 -10.06 -12.97 1.88
CA ILE A 81 -9.29 -14.13 1.40
C ILE A 81 -8.75 -13.86 -0.01
N GLY A 82 -7.45 -14.04 -0.22
CA GLY A 82 -6.83 -14.03 -1.55
C GLY A 82 -6.77 -12.65 -2.22
N LYS A 83 -6.99 -12.60 -3.54
CA LYS A 83 -6.74 -11.43 -4.41
C LYS A 83 -7.87 -10.40 -4.32
N ASN A 84 -7.85 -9.58 -3.27
CA ASN A 84 -8.73 -8.43 -3.06
C ASN A 84 -8.00 -7.10 -3.27
N ARG A 85 -6.87 -7.09 -3.98
CA ARG A 85 -6.02 -5.92 -4.26
C ARG A 85 -5.48 -5.95 -5.68
N GLY A 86 -4.97 -4.80 -6.14
CA GLY A 86 -4.11 -4.73 -7.32
C GLY A 86 -2.76 -4.08 -6.98
N GLU A 87 -1.93 -3.89 -8.01
CA GLU A 87 -0.62 -3.24 -7.90
C GLU A 87 -0.71 -1.79 -7.45
N ASN A 88 -1.68 -1.06 -7.99
CA ASN A 88 -1.87 0.34 -7.64
C ASN A 88 -2.32 0.50 -6.19
N LEU A 89 -1.75 1.48 -5.50
CA LEU A 89 -1.99 1.77 -4.08
C LEU A 89 -3.48 1.85 -3.70
N GLY A 90 -4.30 2.34 -4.63
CA GLY A 90 -5.74 2.56 -4.48
C GLY A 90 -6.64 1.51 -5.13
N SER A 91 -6.13 0.33 -5.53
CA SER A 91 -6.90 -0.71 -6.20
C SER A 91 -7.35 -1.84 -5.25
N GLY A 92 -8.56 -2.35 -5.46
CA GLY A 92 -9.15 -3.45 -4.68
C GLY A 92 -10.01 -3.02 -3.49
N LEU A 93 -10.13 -3.91 -2.50
CA LEU A 93 -11.02 -3.83 -1.35
C LEU A 93 -10.55 -2.83 -0.28
N GLN A 94 -11.44 -1.90 0.06
CA GLN A 94 -11.29 -0.98 1.18
C GLN A 94 -12.30 -1.33 2.30
N ILE A 95 -11.81 -1.47 3.52
CA ILE A 95 -12.63 -1.72 4.71
C ILE A 95 -12.68 -0.42 5.50
N LYS A 96 -13.85 0.24 5.50
CA LYS A 96 -13.96 1.63 5.96
C LYS A 96 -15.22 1.85 6.80
N CYS A 97 -15.11 2.64 7.85
CA CYS A 97 -16.23 3.10 8.67
C CYS A 97 -17.06 2.00 9.34
N ASN A 98 -16.53 0.78 9.45
CA ASN A 98 -17.22 -0.31 10.13
C ASN A 98 -17.04 -0.21 11.65
N ILE A 99 -18.02 -0.70 12.40
CA ILE A 99 -18.02 -0.69 13.86
C ILE A 99 -18.01 -2.14 14.35
N PHE A 100 -17.07 -2.47 15.22
CA PHE A 100 -16.91 -3.80 15.77
C PHE A 100 -17.17 -3.81 17.28
N TYR A 101 -17.94 -4.79 17.74
CA TYR A 101 -18.27 -5.00 19.15
C TYR A 101 -18.06 -6.47 19.51
N ASP A 102 -17.33 -6.74 20.59
CA ASP A 102 -17.28 -8.06 21.21
C ASP A 102 -16.92 -9.22 20.26
N ASN A 103 -16.13 -8.97 19.21
CA ASN A 103 -15.62 -10.03 18.32
C ASN A 103 -14.29 -10.59 18.85
N ALA A 104 -13.93 -11.82 18.46
CA ALA A 104 -12.60 -12.35 18.73
C ALA A 104 -11.56 -11.79 17.75
N TYR A 105 -11.93 -11.70 16.48
CA TYR A 105 -11.20 -10.97 15.46
C TYR A 105 -12.11 -9.93 14.79
N ASP A 106 -11.67 -8.68 14.68
CA ASP A 106 -12.47 -7.67 13.95
C ASP A 106 -12.25 -7.81 12.44
N ILE A 107 -10.98 -7.84 12.00
CA ILE A 107 -10.58 -7.99 10.60
C ILE A 107 -9.47 -9.04 10.47
N PHE A 108 -9.67 -10.02 9.60
CA PHE A 108 -8.69 -11.03 9.21
C PHE A 108 -8.45 -10.99 7.71
N VAL A 109 -7.21 -10.74 7.29
CA VAL A 109 -6.76 -10.73 5.90
C VAL A 109 -5.74 -11.86 5.73
N VAL A 110 -6.06 -12.80 4.85
CA VAL A 110 -5.36 -14.08 4.70
C VAL A 110 -5.07 -14.36 3.23
N PRO A 111 -3.88 -14.91 2.91
CA PRO A 111 -3.59 -15.34 1.56
C PRO A 111 -4.58 -16.42 1.12
N GLY A 112 -4.81 -16.50 -0.18
CA GLY A 112 -5.53 -17.61 -0.78
C GLY A 112 -4.52 -18.71 -1.12
N THR A 113 -4.43 -19.02 -2.41
CA THR A 113 -3.53 -20.03 -2.98
C THR A 113 -2.68 -19.45 -4.12
N GLN A 114 -2.76 -18.14 -4.40
CA GLN A 114 -2.34 -17.54 -5.68
C GLN A 114 -0.97 -16.83 -5.62
N SER A 115 -0.52 -16.36 -6.80
CA SER A 115 0.60 -15.44 -6.91
C SER A 115 0.29 -14.08 -6.29
N LYS A 116 1.27 -13.54 -5.55
CA LYS A 116 1.23 -12.22 -4.91
C LYS A 116 1.11 -11.11 -5.98
N PRO A 117 0.53 -9.94 -5.65
CA PRO A 117 0.12 -9.51 -4.32
C PRO A 117 -1.35 -9.83 -3.99
N GLU A 118 -1.53 -10.61 -2.92
CA GLU A 118 -2.83 -10.89 -2.30
C GLU A 118 -3.11 -9.95 -1.13
N GLY A 119 -4.33 -10.02 -0.59
CA GLY A 119 -4.81 -9.20 0.52
C GLY A 119 -5.72 -8.08 0.05
N ILE A 120 -5.86 -7.05 0.88
CA ILE A 120 -6.71 -5.88 0.61
C ILE A 120 -5.89 -4.71 0.04
N ARG A 121 -6.59 -3.68 -0.45
CA ARG A 121 -5.97 -2.46 -0.99
C ARG A 121 -4.92 -1.90 -0.02
N GLN A 122 -3.79 -1.44 -0.57
CA GLN A 122 -2.69 -0.92 0.24
C GLN A 122 -3.09 0.32 1.06
N LEU A 123 -3.78 1.30 0.46
CA LEU A 123 -4.26 2.48 1.19
C LEU A 123 -5.64 2.23 1.80
N GLN A 124 -5.68 2.06 3.12
CA GLN A 124 -6.90 2.07 3.92
C GLN A 124 -7.13 3.48 4.46
N GLY A 125 -7.75 4.32 3.63
CA GLY A 125 -7.98 5.75 3.89
C GLY A 125 -6.95 6.66 3.23
N TYR A 126 -7.10 7.96 3.42
CA TYR A 126 -6.23 9.00 2.87
C TYR A 126 -6.21 10.24 3.77
N ALA A 127 -5.02 10.74 4.12
CA ALA A 127 -4.84 11.86 5.06
C ALA A 127 -4.48 13.20 4.39
N GLY A 128 -4.24 13.26 3.07
CA GLY A 128 -3.90 14.51 2.39
C GLY A 128 -5.10 15.42 2.08
N SER A 129 -6.31 15.03 2.49
CA SER A 129 -7.52 15.84 2.42
C SER A 129 -7.85 16.40 3.81
N PRO A 130 -8.29 17.66 3.93
CA PRO A 130 -8.76 18.20 5.21
C PRO A 130 -10.09 17.56 5.67
N SER A 131 -10.73 16.74 4.83
CA SER A 131 -11.97 16.07 5.18
C SER A 131 -11.72 14.88 6.09
N THR A 132 -12.35 14.89 7.27
CA THR A 132 -12.35 13.75 8.20
C THR A 132 -12.94 12.47 7.58
N SER A 133 -13.71 12.58 6.48
CA SER A 133 -14.32 11.45 5.79
C SER A 133 -13.37 10.63 4.91
N THR A 134 -12.14 11.07 4.66
CA THR A 134 -11.19 10.33 3.80
C THR A 134 -10.39 9.28 4.55
N LEU A 135 -10.29 9.40 5.88
CA LEU A 135 -9.63 8.43 6.77
C LEU A 135 -10.44 7.12 6.88
N ALA A 136 -9.82 6.05 7.39
CA ALA A 136 -10.44 4.72 7.44
C ALA A 136 -11.71 4.68 8.32
N GLY A 137 -11.71 5.37 9.45
CA GLY A 137 -12.91 5.55 10.29
C GLY A 137 -13.53 4.29 10.89
N ASN A 138 -12.90 3.11 10.79
CA ASN A 138 -13.38 1.92 11.49
C ASN A 138 -13.21 2.08 13.01
N LEU A 139 -14.14 1.54 13.80
CA LEU A 139 -14.09 1.50 15.25
C LEU A 139 -13.90 0.06 15.72
N PHE A 140 -12.71 -0.26 16.21
CA PHE A 140 -12.30 -1.59 16.66
C PHE A 140 -12.86 -1.96 18.03
N GLY A 141 -13.12 -3.25 18.22
CA GLY A 141 -13.61 -3.86 19.47
C GLY A 141 -12.52 -4.02 20.52
N ASN A 142 -11.72 -2.96 20.80
CA ASN A 142 -10.53 -3.02 21.66
C ASN A 142 -10.78 -3.55 23.08
N ASN A 143 -12.02 -3.48 23.57
CA ASN A 143 -12.42 -3.95 24.91
C ASN A 143 -13.24 -5.25 24.87
N SER A 144 -13.27 -5.96 23.73
CA SER A 144 -14.02 -7.20 23.59
C SER A 144 -13.56 -8.23 24.63
N PRO A 145 -14.48 -8.90 25.35
CA PRO A 145 -14.13 -9.88 26.38
C PRO A 145 -13.56 -11.18 25.78
N ILE A 146 -13.77 -11.40 24.49
CA ILE A 146 -13.27 -12.55 23.73
C ILE A 146 -12.17 -12.15 22.73
N LEU A 147 -11.65 -10.92 22.83
CA LEU A 147 -10.69 -10.38 21.88
C LEU A 147 -9.42 -11.24 21.84
N ILE A 148 -9.06 -11.68 20.63
CA ILE A 148 -7.76 -12.27 20.34
C ILE A 148 -6.89 -11.26 19.58
N SER A 149 -7.42 -10.65 18.51
CA SER A 149 -6.74 -9.59 17.77
C SER A 149 -7.73 -8.71 17.02
N ASN A 150 -7.54 -7.40 16.98
CA ASN A 150 -8.43 -6.54 16.21
C ASN A 150 -8.15 -6.67 14.71
N PHE A 151 -6.89 -6.66 14.30
CA PHE A 151 -6.55 -6.63 12.87
C PHE A 151 -5.35 -7.51 12.55
N VAL A 152 -5.62 -8.66 11.93
CA VAL A 152 -4.59 -9.57 11.42
C VAL A 152 -4.47 -9.42 9.91
N ASN A 153 -3.30 -9.04 9.44
CA ASN A 153 -2.91 -9.06 8.03
C ASN A 153 -1.73 -10.01 7.82
N GLN A 154 -1.97 -11.11 7.08
CA GLN A 154 -0.95 -12.09 6.69
C GLN A 154 -0.43 -11.87 5.26
N CYS A 155 -1.05 -10.96 4.50
CA CYS A 155 -0.77 -10.73 3.08
C CYS A 155 0.32 -9.64 2.86
N ALA A 156 0.18 -8.81 1.83
CA ALA A 156 1.06 -7.68 1.59
C ALA A 156 0.78 -6.49 2.53
N ASN A 157 1.78 -5.61 2.71
CA ASN A 157 1.70 -4.47 3.61
C ASN A 157 0.57 -3.49 3.24
N ILE A 158 0.00 -2.87 4.26
CA ILE A 158 -1.03 -1.81 4.12
C ILE A 158 -0.67 -0.57 4.94
N SER A 159 -1.13 0.60 4.46
CA SER A 159 -1.11 1.88 5.17
C SER A 159 -2.52 2.19 5.66
N TYR A 160 -2.69 2.28 6.97
CA TYR A 160 -3.97 2.54 7.63
C TYR A 160 -4.00 3.95 8.21
N PHE A 161 -4.78 4.83 7.58
CA PHE A 161 -4.91 6.23 7.99
C PHE A 161 -6.09 6.39 8.94
N HIS A 162 -5.84 6.92 10.14
CA HIS A 162 -6.86 7.03 11.17
C HIS A 162 -6.90 8.40 11.84
N HIS A 163 -8.05 8.69 12.46
CA HIS A 163 -8.30 9.91 13.20
C HIS A 163 -7.45 10.00 14.47
N ASN A 164 -7.48 11.17 15.09
CA ASN A 164 -6.86 11.40 16.40
C ASN A 164 -7.40 10.42 17.46
N VAL A 165 -6.52 9.61 18.06
CA VAL A 165 -6.89 8.58 19.04
C VAL A 165 -7.38 9.16 20.38
N GLN A 166 -7.05 10.42 20.68
CA GLN A 166 -7.59 11.13 21.84
C GLN A 166 -9.08 11.45 21.69
N SER A 167 -9.56 11.55 20.45
CA SER A 167 -10.97 11.81 20.16
C SER A 167 -11.85 10.56 20.23
N GLU A 168 -11.32 9.43 19.77
CA GLU A 168 -11.93 8.11 19.84
C GLU A 168 -10.80 7.07 19.76
N PRO A 169 -10.46 6.38 20.86
CA PRO A 169 -9.33 5.45 20.87
C PRO A 169 -9.57 4.20 20.01
N ARG A 170 -10.82 3.87 19.68
CA ARG A 170 -11.16 2.72 18.83
C ARG A 170 -10.87 2.92 17.34
N VAL A 171 -10.47 4.12 16.90
CA VAL A 171 -10.07 4.33 15.49
C VAL A 171 -8.77 3.60 15.11
N LYS A 172 -8.02 3.14 16.11
CA LYS A 172 -6.81 2.34 15.99
C LYS A 172 -6.99 1.00 16.72
N PRO A 173 -6.60 -0.14 16.13
CA PRO A 173 -6.65 -1.43 16.82
C PRO A 173 -5.65 -1.48 17.99
N ALA A 174 -6.03 -2.15 19.07
CA ALA A 174 -5.14 -2.37 20.21
C ALA A 174 -4.16 -3.52 19.97
N ILE A 175 -4.62 -4.57 19.28
CA ILE A 175 -3.86 -5.79 18.98
C ILE A 175 -3.90 -6.03 17.47
N TYR A 176 -2.73 -6.15 16.82
CA TYR A 176 -2.63 -6.27 15.36
C TYR A 176 -1.35 -7.00 14.90
N SER A 177 -1.26 -7.39 13.61
CA SER A 177 -0.03 -8.00 13.04
C SER A 177 0.93 -6.97 12.41
N SER A 178 2.20 -7.33 12.21
CA SER A 178 3.29 -6.43 11.80
C SER A 178 3.17 -5.79 10.41
N LYS A 179 2.29 -6.29 9.54
CA LYS A 179 2.14 -5.81 8.14
C LYS A 179 1.12 -4.67 7.97
N ILE A 180 0.91 -3.90 9.02
CA ILE A 180 -0.06 -2.79 9.07
C ILE A 180 0.67 -1.55 9.62
N PHE A 181 0.84 -0.55 8.76
CA PHE A 181 1.47 0.73 9.13
C PHE A 181 0.39 1.76 9.44
N PHE A 182 0.38 2.27 10.68
CA PHE A 182 -0.62 3.22 11.15
C PHE A 182 -0.14 4.66 11.01
N TYR A 183 -0.99 5.49 10.41
CA TYR A 183 -0.74 6.92 10.22
C TYR A 183 -1.86 7.72 10.86
N GLU A 184 -1.56 8.34 12.00
CA GLU A 184 -2.50 9.20 12.71
C GLU A 184 -2.58 10.57 12.04
N SER A 185 -3.80 11.09 11.90
CA SER A 185 -4.06 12.49 11.56
C SER A 185 -4.44 13.25 12.83
N PRO A 186 -3.47 13.85 13.55
CA PRO A 186 -3.71 14.43 14.87
C PRO A 186 -4.70 15.60 14.85
N ASP A 187 -4.82 16.30 13.73
CA ASP A 187 -5.73 17.44 13.57
C ASP A 187 -7.15 17.04 13.17
N LEU A 188 -7.40 15.76 12.86
CA LEU A 188 -8.70 15.26 12.39
C LEU A 188 -9.38 14.42 13.49
N PHE A 189 -10.34 15.04 14.17
CA PHE A 189 -11.16 14.41 15.21
C PHE A 189 -12.21 13.48 14.60
N TYR A 190 -12.44 12.34 15.24
CA TYR A 190 -13.49 11.41 14.84
C TYR A 190 -14.87 11.95 15.23
N ASN A 191 -15.78 11.95 14.27
CA ASN A 191 -17.20 12.17 14.46
C ASN A 191 -17.96 11.27 13.49
N HIS A 192 -18.79 10.36 13.97
CA HIS A 192 -19.41 9.33 13.12
C HIS A 192 -20.12 9.89 11.88
N GLU A 193 -20.95 10.94 12.01
CA GLU A 193 -21.68 11.46 10.86
C GLU A 193 -20.81 12.24 9.87
N ALA A 194 -19.79 12.95 10.35
CA ALA A 194 -18.87 13.69 9.47
C ALA A 194 -17.78 12.80 8.86
N SER A 195 -17.29 11.82 9.62
CA SER A 195 -16.19 10.92 9.24
C SER A 195 -16.67 9.73 8.44
N CYS A 196 -17.90 9.30 8.69
CA CYS A 196 -18.50 8.13 8.07
C CYS A 196 -19.89 8.48 7.53
N PRO A 197 -20.05 9.50 6.67
CA PRO A 197 -21.36 9.90 6.15
C PRO A 197 -22.01 8.74 5.38
N ALA A 198 -23.32 8.57 5.52
CA ALA A 198 -24.04 7.55 4.77
C ALA A 198 -23.94 7.92 3.29
N LYS A 199 -23.61 6.96 2.42
CA LYS A 199 -23.67 7.18 0.99
C LYS A 199 -25.14 7.18 0.60
N THR A 200 -25.79 8.33 0.76
CA THR A 200 -27.16 8.49 0.28
C THR A 200 -27.12 8.27 -1.22
N ARG A 201 -27.81 7.23 -1.71
CA ARG A 201 -27.81 6.92 -3.15
C ARG A 201 -28.17 8.14 -3.99
N SER A 202 -28.90 9.13 -3.47
CA SER A 202 -29.56 10.27 -4.14
C SER A 202 -28.78 11.17 -5.11
N GLU A 203 -27.48 10.96 -5.39
CA GLU A 203 -26.75 11.74 -6.40
C GLU A 203 -27.34 11.49 -7.81
N SER A 204 -27.46 12.57 -8.58
CA SER A 204 -27.96 12.56 -9.96
C SER A 204 -26.83 12.29 -10.97
N TYR A 205 -27.17 11.87 -12.18
CA TYR A 205 -26.17 11.63 -13.22
C TYR A 205 -25.23 12.83 -13.48
N PRO A 206 -25.69 14.09 -13.58
CA PRO A 206 -24.81 15.24 -13.79
C PRO A 206 -23.80 15.48 -12.66
N GLU A 207 -24.20 15.25 -11.40
CA GLU A 207 -23.32 15.41 -10.23
C GLU A 207 -22.20 14.37 -10.24
N LEU A 208 -22.56 13.10 -10.46
CA LEU A 208 -21.60 12.01 -10.58
C LEU A 208 -20.66 12.18 -11.78
N LEU A 209 -21.18 12.70 -12.91
CA LEU A 209 -20.36 12.98 -14.08
C LEU A 209 -19.33 14.08 -13.79
N ALA A 210 -19.73 15.15 -13.10
CA ALA A 210 -18.84 16.23 -12.69
C ALA A 210 -17.77 15.73 -11.72
N GLU A 211 -18.15 14.89 -10.75
CA GLU A 211 -17.22 14.26 -9.82
C GLU A 211 -16.20 13.37 -10.56
N LYS A 212 -16.68 12.51 -11.47
CA LYS A 212 -15.82 11.66 -12.31
C LYS A 212 -14.81 12.49 -13.10
N GLN A 213 -15.26 13.57 -13.76
CA GLN A 213 -14.40 14.44 -14.57
C GLN A 213 -13.39 15.22 -13.72
N ASN A 214 -13.81 15.75 -12.57
CA ASN A 214 -12.92 16.44 -11.64
C ASN A 214 -11.80 15.52 -11.14
N ALA A 215 -12.18 14.32 -10.68
CA ALA A 215 -11.24 13.32 -10.19
C ALA A 215 -10.25 12.90 -11.28
N HIS A 216 -10.73 12.66 -12.52
CA HIS A 216 -9.86 12.34 -13.65
C HIS A 216 -8.88 13.48 -13.98
N SER A 217 -9.35 14.73 -14.06
CA SER A 217 -8.48 15.87 -14.35
C SER A 217 -7.38 16.06 -13.30
N LEU A 218 -7.70 15.87 -12.01
CA LEU A 218 -6.71 15.93 -10.93
C LEU A 218 -5.71 14.77 -11.02
N PHE A 219 -6.19 13.55 -11.32
CA PHE A 219 -5.33 12.40 -11.54
C PHE A 219 -4.33 12.65 -12.67
N GLU A 220 -4.79 13.05 -13.85
CA GLU A 220 -3.92 13.30 -15.02
C GLU A 220 -2.91 14.41 -14.77
N THR A 221 -3.35 15.51 -14.13
CA THR A 221 -2.47 16.64 -13.81
C THR A 221 -1.36 16.22 -12.86
N THR A 222 -1.68 15.49 -11.80
CA THR A 222 -0.68 14.99 -10.85
C THR A 222 0.20 13.91 -11.48
N SER A 223 -0.35 13.04 -12.33
CA SER A 223 0.39 12.02 -13.06
C SER A 223 1.50 12.65 -13.92
N GLN A 224 1.16 13.65 -14.73
CA GLN A 224 2.15 14.35 -15.56
C GLN A 224 3.22 15.06 -14.73
N GLN A 225 2.81 15.76 -13.66
CA GLN A 225 3.76 16.41 -12.76
C GLN A 225 4.72 15.40 -12.12
N LEU A 226 4.19 14.25 -11.69
CA LEU A 226 4.99 13.20 -11.08
C LEU A 226 5.98 12.60 -12.09
N GLN A 227 5.53 12.35 -13.33
CA GLN A 227 6.40 11.87 -14.41
C GLN A 227 7.56 12.83 -14.69
N ASP A 228 7.31 14.14 -14.69
CA ASP A 228 8.35 15.15 -14.92
C ASP A 228 9.32 15.28 -13.73
N MET A 229 8.84 15.08 -12.50
CA MET A 229 9.65 15.21 -11.28
C MET A 229 10.46 13.94 -10.98
N VAL A 230 9.89 12.76 -11.21
CA VAL A 230 10.55 11.48 -10.94
C VAL A 230 11.78 11.35 -11.82
N ASP A 231 12.95 11.27 -11.19
CA ASP A 231 14.24 11.19 -11.87
C ASP A 231 14.42 12.27 -12.96
N GLN A 232 13.80 13.45 -12.77
CA GLN A 232 13.78 14.54 -13.75
C GLN A 232 13.23 14.13 -15.14
N GLY A 233 12.32 13.16 -15.18
CA GLY A 233 11.72 12.62 -16.39
C GLY A 233 12.56 11.57 -17.13
N ASN A 234 13.72 11.18 -16.59
CA ASN A 234 14.56 10.15 -17.21
C ASN A 234 15.23 9.23 -16.18
N THR A 235 14.50 8.19 -15.78
CA THR A 235 14.98 7.16 -14.86
C THR A 235 16.19 6.40 -15.39
N GLU A 236 16.22 6.07 -16.69
CA GLU A 236 17.34 5.32 -17.30
C GLU A 236 18.64 6.13 -17.22
N MET A 237 18.60 7.41 -17.62
CA MET A 237 19.76 8.30 -17.58
C MET A 237 20.23 8.52 -16.13
N THR A 238 19.30 8.74 -15.21
CA THR A 238 19.64 8.95 -13.79
C THR A 238 20.25 7.68 -13.18
N THR A 239 19.72 6.50 -13.53
CA THR A 239 20.29 5.20 -13.13
C THR A 239 21.71 5.03 -13.66
N GLN A 240 21.93 5.27 -14.96
CA GLN A 240 23.26 5.23 -15.57
C GLN A 240 24.23 6.23 -14.92
N GLN A 241 23.76 7.43 -14.55
CA GLN A 241 24.58 8.43 -13.86
C GLN A 241 25.08 7.90 -12.50
N VAL A 242 24.26 7.16 -11.75
CA VAL A 242 24.64 6.51 -10.50
C VAL A 242 25.62 5.36 -10.75
N GLU A 243 25.34 4.51 -11.73
CA GLU A 243 26.18 3.37 -12.08
C GLU A 243 27.57 3.78 -12.57
N MET A 244 27.68 4.90 -13.29
CA MET A 244 28.96 5.42 -13.81
C MET A 244 29.69 6.32 -12.80
N ALA A 245 29.09 6.61 -11.64
CA ALA A 245 29.73 7.40 -10.61
C ALA A 245 30.97 6.69 -10.06
N ASN A 246 32.05 7.46 -9.90
CA ASN A 246 33.34 7.07 -9.35
C ASN A 246 33.87 8.19 -8.44
N THR A 247 35.04 7.99 -7.83
CA THR A 247 35.59 8.94 -6.85
C THR A 247 35.81 10.36 -7.39
N GLY A 248 35.94 10.54 -8.71
CA GLY A 248 36.15 11.85 -9.35
C GLY A 248 34.87 12.64 -9.59
N ASN A 249 33.71 12.00 -9.71
CA ASN A 249 32.43 12.66 -10.03
C ASN A 249 31.31 12.39 -9.01
N ALA A 250 31.51 11.50 -8.03
CA ALA A 250 30.49 11.10 -7.06
C ALA A 250 29.87 12.28 -6.29
N TRP A 251 30.66 13.33 -6.00
CA TRP A 251 30.13 14.55 -5.38
C TRP A 251 29.06 15.23 -6.24
N TYR A 252 29.29 15.36 -7.54
CA TYR A 252 28.34 16.00 -8.45
C TYR A 252 27.11 15.12 -8.66
N THR A 253 27.29 13.80 -8.77
CA THR A 253 26.15 12.87 -8.82
C THR A 253 25.33 12.93 -7.53
N TYR A 254 25.98 12.92 -6.36
CA TYR A 254 25.32 13.10 -5.07
C TYR A 254 24.51 14.41 -5.03
N GLN A 255 25.09 15.55 -5.43
CA GLN A 255 24.36 16.81 -5.48
C GLN A 255 23.15 16.76 -6.42
N SER A 256 23.29 16.11 -7.58
CA SER A 256 22.19 15.91 -8.54
C SER A 256 21.05 15.08 -7.91
N LEU A 257 21.38 13.96 -7.27
CA LEU A 257 20.41 13.11 -6.58
C LEU A 257 19.70 13.85 -5.44
N MET A 258 20.44 14.64 -4.66
CA MET A 258 19.88 15.46 -3.59
C MET A 258 18.95 16.57 -4.12
N GLN A 259 19.21 17.10 -5.31
CA GLN A 259 18.33 18.09 -5.96
C GLN A 259 17.06 17.45 -6.52
N THR A 260 17.14 16.21 -7.01
CA THR A 260 15.98 15.45 -7.49
C THR A 260 15.15 14.89 -6.33
N SER A 261 15.76 14.61 -5.19
CA SER A 261 15.09 14.10 -4.00
C SER A 261 14.03 15.09 -3.52
N PRO A 262 12.83 14.63 -3.08
CA PRO A 262 12.46 13.25 -2.73
C PRO A 262 11.82 12.44 -3.89
N TYR A 263 12.10 12.79 -5.14
CA TYR A 263 11.49 12.17 -6.32
C TYR A 263 12.38 11.14 -7.03
N LEU A 264 13.31 10.50 -6.31
CA LEU A 264 14.07 9.40 -6.91
C LEU A 264 13.19 8.14 -6.98
N SER A 265 13.25 7.44 -8.11
CA SER A 265 12.58 6.15 -8.25
C SER A 265 13.28 5.04 -7.46
N ASP A 266 12.53 3.99 -7.14
CA ASP A 266 13.07 2.79 -6.50
C ASP A 266 14.18 2.15 -7.35
N GLN A 267 14.13 2.28 -8.69
CA GLN A 267 15.21 1.81 -9.57
C GLN A 267 16.53 2.55 -9.32
N VAL A 268 16.50 3.89 -9.28
CA VAL A 268 17.69 4.70 -9.01
C VAL A 268 18.19 4.48 -7.59
N LEU A 269 17.29 4.38 -6.61
CA LEU A 269 17.63 4.12 -5.21
C LEU A 269 18.23 2.71 -5.03
N THR A 270 17.74 1.70 -5.75
CA THR A 270 18.30 0.35 -5.75
C THR A 270 19.72 0.36 -6.33
N ALA A 271 19.92 1.04 -7.46
CA ALA A 271 21.25 1.19 -8.08
C ALA A 271 22.24 1.92 -7.15
N LEU A 272 21.79 2.95 -6.43
CA LEU A 272 22.60 3.65 -5.43
C LEU A 272 22.91 2.74 -4.24
N GLY A 273 21.92 2.00 -3.75
CA GLY A 273 22.06 1.05 -2.64
C GLY A 273 23.10 -0.03 -2.92
N ALA A 274 23.17 -0.51 -4.16
CA ALA A 274 24.13 -1.52 -4.61
C ALA A 274 25.54 -0.97 -4.91
N LYS A 275 25.75 0.36 -4.87
CA LYS A 275 26.99 0.98 -5.37
C LYS A 275 28.14 0.92 -4.36
N GLU A 276 29.19 0.17 -4.66
CA GLU A 276 30.34 -0.01 -3.75
C GLU A 276 31.45 1.05 -3.89
N GLU A 277 31.56 1.69 -5.05
CA GLU A 277 32.61 2.66 -5.34
C GLU A 277 32.05 4.06 -5.64
N GLY A 278 32.84 5.09 -5.34
CA GLY A 278 32.51 6.49 -5.61
C GLY A 278 31.76 7.17 -4.46
N PHE A 279 30.60 6.64 -4.06
CA PHE A 279 29.83 7.19 -2.94
C PHE A 279 30.37 6.71 -1.60
N ASN A 280 30.43 7.62 -0.63
CA ASN A 280 30.64 7.21 0.75
C ASN A 280 29.30 6.90 1.45
N LYS A 281 29.38 6.25 2.61
CA LYS A 281 28.19 5.82 3.37
C LYS A 281 27.25 6.97 3.73
N ALA A 282 27.79 8.15 4.05
CA ALA A 282 26.99 9.33 4.35
C ALA A 282 26.20 9.81 3.13
N MET A 283 26.78 9.77 1.92
CA MET A 283 26.09 10.18 0.69
C MET A 283 24.91 9.27 0.38
N ILE A 284 25.12 7.95 0.48
CA ILE A 284 24.08 6.95 0.27
C ILE A 284 22.97 7.19 1.28
N ARG A 285 23.31 7.26 2.57
CA ARG A 285 22.34 7.50 3.64
C ARG A 285 21.55 8.79 3.43
N ASP A 286 22.20 9.92 3.12
CA ASP A 286 21.53 11.21 2.97
C ASP A 286 20.49 11.18 1.84
N VAL A 287 20.82 10.56 0.71
CA VAL A 287 19.86 10.36 -0.38
C VAL A 287 18.71 9.45 0.07
N MET A 288 19.00 8.31 0.68
CA MET A 288 17.97 7.38 1.17
C MET A 288 17.04 8.03 2.20
N LEU A 289 17.59 8.84 3.11
CA LEU A 289 16.85 9.50 4.19
C LEU A 289 15.87 10.56 3.66
N ILE A 290 16.24 11.30 2.60
CA ILE A 290 15.34 12.27 1.96
C ILE A 290 14.30 11.58 1.07
N ASN A 291 14.48 10.28 0.77
CA ASN A 291 13.53 9.46 0.01
C ASN A 291 12.93 8.37 0.91
N PRO A 292 11.95 8.68 1.78
CA PRO A 292 11.41 7.75 2.78
C PRO A 292 10.80 6.46 2.20
N GLN A 293 10.48 6.42 0.91
CA GLN A 293 10.11 5.21 0.20
C GLN A 293 11.20 4.13 0.25
N THR A 294 12.48 4.51 0.40
CA THR A 294 13.62 3.60 0.58
C THR A 294 13.37 2.58 1.69
N ALA A 295 12.79 3.03 2.81
CA ALA A 295 12.51 2.17 3.96
C ALA A 295 11.40 1.13 3.70
N LYS A 296 10.54 1.40 2.70
CA LYS A 296 9.36 0.60 2.36
C LYS A 296 9.58 -0.31 1.15
N SER A 297 10.62 -0.06 0.37
CA SER A 297 10.94 -0.77 -0.86
C SER A 297 11.85 -1.97 -0.58
N GLU A 298 11.34 -3.18 -0.78
CA GLU A 298 12.08 -4.43 -0.56
C GLU A 298 13.37 -4.48 -1.40
N ALA A 299 13.29 -4.14 -2.69
CA ALA A 299 14.45 -4.11 -3.57
C ALA A 299 15.56 -3.16 -3.09
N VAL A 300 15.19 -1.98 -2.59
CA VAL A 300 16.17 -1.00 -2.08
C VAL A 300 16.80 -1.49 -0.78
N GLN A 301 16.00 -2.08 0.13
CA GLN A 301 16.48 -2.65 1.38
C GLN A 301 17.46 -3.81 1.14
N GLU A 302 17.09 -4.73 0.24
CA GLU A 302 17.94 -5.85 -0.18
C GLU A 302 19.27 -5.36 -0.79
N ALA A 303 19.22 -4.35 -1.67
CA ALA A 303 20.42 -3.77 -2.26
C ALA A 303 21.36 -3.16 -1.21
N LEU A 304 20.81 -2.51 -0.17
CA LEU A 304 21.60 -1.96 0.93
C LEU A 304 22.16 -3.05 1.86
N ASP A 305 21.43 -4.15 2.08
CA ASP A 305 21.84 -5.27 2.93
C ASP A 305 22.92 -6.15 2.26
N ALA A 306 22.84 -6.31 0.94
CA ALA A 306 23.75 -7.11 0.12
C ALA A 306 25.13 -6.48 -0.08
N ARG A 307 25.35 -5.24 0.38
CA ARG A 307 26.62 -4.53 0.24
C ARG A 307 27.77 -5.27 0.94
N ALA A 308 28.94 -5.29 0.32
CA ALA A 308 30.18 -5.71 0.96
C ALA A 308 30.62 -4.68 2.02
N ASP A 309 30.56 -3.38 1.70
CA ASP A 309 30.78 -2.30 2.67
C ASP A 309 29.45 -1.82 3.27
N GLN A 310 28.90 -2.65 4.17
CA GLN A 310 27.59 -2.40 4.79
C GLN A 310 27.52 -1.07 5.54
N LEU A 311 26.34 -0.45 5.50
CA LEU A 311 26.05 0.73 6.32
C LEU A 311 26.04 0.33 7.81
N PRO A 312 26.63 1.13 8.71
CA PRO A 312 26.51 0.93 10.14
C PRO A 312 25.05 0.90 10.59
N ALA A 313 24.77 0.16 11.66
CA ALA A 313 23.41 -0.01 12.21
C ALA A 313 22.69 1.31 12.49
N TYR A 314 23.40 2.36 12.95
CA TYR A 314 22.77 3.67 13.18
C TYR A 314 22.32 4.36 11.88
N MET A 315 23.03 4.18 10.76
CA MET A 315 22.62 4.73 9.46
C MET A 315 21.44 3.94 8.90
N ARG A 316 21.42 2.62 9.09
CA ARG A 316 20.25 1.79 8.77
C ARG A 316 19.03 2.24 9.56
N TRP A 317 19.18 2.39 10.87
CA TRP A 317 18.14 2.94 11.73
C TRP A 317 17.64 4.32 11.24
N GLN A 318 18.54 5.22 10.85
CA GLN A 318 18.17 6.53 10.28
C GLN A 318 17.32 6.39 8.99
N ILE A 319 17.68 5.46 8.10
CA ILE A 319 16.94 5.18 6.87
C ILE A 319 15.57 4.55 7.19
N ASP A 320 15.54 3.55 8.07
CA ASP A 320 14.36 2.76 8.39
C ASP A 320 13.29 3.58 9.14
N ASN A 321 13.65 4.71 9.75
CA ASN A 321 12.68 5.70 10.24
C ASN A 321 11.76 6.25 9.14
N GLY A 322 12.13 6.10 7.86
CA GLY A 322 11.28 6.34 6.70
C GLY A 322 9.99 5.52 6.68
N LEU A 323 9.90 4.41 7.43
CA LEU A 323 8.68 3.61 7.58
C LEU A 323 7.51 4.39 8.20
N PHE A 324 7.80 5.43 8.98
CA PHE A 324 6.80 6.14 9.80
C PHE A 324 6.33 7.47 9.19
N HIS A 325 6.83 7.84 8.01
CA HIS A 325 6.45 9.07 7.33
C HIS A 325 6.53 8.92 5.80
N PHE A 326 5.98 9.90 5.08
CA PHE A 326 5.93 9.89 3.63
C PHE A 326 6.73 11.06 3.04
N GLY A 327 7.48 10.78 1.97
CA GLY A 327 8.08 11.79 1.11
C GLY A 327 7.07 12.44 0.17
N GLN A 328 7.47 13.52 -0.53
CA GLN A 328 6.56 14.23 -1.45
C GLN A 328 6.13 13.37 -2.65
N LYS A 329 7.00 12.49 -3.15
CA LYS A 329 6.67 11.48 -4.18
C LYS A 329 5.52 10.58 -3.71
N GLU A 330 5.66 9.98 -2.54
CA GLU A 330 4.64 9.09 -1.96
C GLU A 330 3.32 9.83 -1.71
N ILE A 331 3.36 11.09 -1.25
CA ILE A 331 2.15 11.91 -1.06
C ILE A 331 1.43 12.16 -2.38
N ALA A 332 2.17 12.44 -3.46
CA ALA A 332 1.60 12.63 -4.80
C ALA A 332 0.97 11.33 -5.35
N GLU A 333 1.65 10.20 -5.19
CA GLU A 333 1.14 8.87 -5.57
C GLU A 333 -0.14 8.50 -4.79
N GLN A 334 -0.17 8.81 -3.48
CA GLN A 334 -1.37 8.63 -2.65
C GLN A 334 -2.52 9.53 -3.10
N PHE A 335 -2.23 10.79 -3.46
CA PHE A 335 -3.25 11.70 -4.00
C PHE A 335 -3.82 11.16 -5.31
N MET A 336 -2.98 10.68 -6.23
CA MET A 336 -3.44 10.03 -7.46
C MET A 336 -4.33 8.81 -7.17
N ALA A 337 -3.91 7.93 -6.27
CA ALA A 337 -4.69 6.76 -5.87
C ALA A 337 -6.07 7.14 -5.28
N TYR A 338 -6.12 8.23 -4.51
CA TYR A 338 -7.38 8.79 -3.99
C TYR A 338 -8.26 9.34 -5.12
N GLN A 339 -7.70 10.11 -6.06
CA GLN A 339 -8.46 10.60 -7.22
C GLN A 339 -8.98 9.45 -8.09
N LYS A 340 -8.18 8.41 -8.30
CA LYS A 340 -8.61 7.22 -9.03
C LYS A 340 -9.78 6.52 -8.33
N THR A 341 -9.76 6.46 -7.00
CA THR A 341 -10.86 5.91 -6.20
C THR A 341 -12.14 6.74 -6.38
N ARG A 342 -12.06 8.08 -6.30
CA ARG A 342 -13.21 8.98 -6.54
C ARG A 342 -13.79 8.77 -7.95
N HIS A 343 -12.93 8.74 -8.95
CA HIS A 343 -13.31 8.47 -10.33
C HIS A 343 -14.06 7.13 -10.47
N ASP A 344 -13.50 6.05 -9.94
CA ASP A 344 -14.06 4.71 -10.07
C ASP A 344 -15.36 4.53 -9.28
N GLN A 345 -15.47 5.16 -8.11
CA GLN A 345 -16.71 5.20 -7.33
C GLN A 345 -17.82 5.91 -8.08
N ALA A 346 -17.54 7.10 -8.63
CA ALA A 346 -18.51 7.83 -9.43
C ALA A 346 -18.94 7.04 -10.67
N LEU A 347 -17.98 6.41 -11.36
CA LEU A 347 -18.26 5.59 -12.53
C LEU A 347 -19.09 4.35 -12.19
N ASN A 348 -18.79 3.64 -11.10
CA ASN A 348 -19.61 2.52 -10.63
C ASN A 348 -21.05 2.95 -10.33
N GLN A 349 -21.23 4.07 -9.62
CA GLN A 349 -22.56 4.62 -9.34
C GLN A 349 -23.31 5.03 -10.62
N ILE A 350 -22.61 5.55 -11.63
CA ILE A 350 -23.22 5.85 -12.93
C ILE A 350 -23.71 4.57 -13.60
N ILE A 351 -22.86 3.54 -13.69
CA ILE A 351 -23.22 2.25 -14.29
C ILE A 351 -24.43 1.64 -13.56
N GLN A 352 -24.40 1.60 -12.23
CA GLN A 352 -25.51 1.11 -11.41
C GLN A 352 -26.78 1.95 -11.61
N GLY A 353 -26.66 3.27 -11.72
CA GLY A 353 -27.79 4.17 -11.96
C GLY A 353 -28.47 3.93 -13.30
N ILE A 354 -27.69 3.65 -14.36
CA ILE A 354 -28.20 3.32 -15.69
C ILE A 354 -28.87 1.94 -15.67
N VAL A 355 -28.17 0.91 -15.18
CA VAL A 355 -28.65 -0.49 -15.19
C VAL A 355 -29.94 -0.69 -14.38
N HIS A 356 -30.09 0.04 -13.27
CA HIS A 356 -31.29 -0.03 -12.43
C HIS A 356 -32.35 1.04 -12.78
N GLU A 357 -32.21 1.72 -13.93
CA GLU A 357 -33.14 2.74 -14.41
C GLU A 357 -33.51 3.79 -13.35
N ARG A 358 -32.50 4.25 -12.60
CA ARG A 358 -32.72 5.06 -11.42
C ARG A 358 -33.18 6.48 -11.78
N ALA A 359 -34.07 7.04 -10.95
CA ALA A 359 -34.47 8.45 -11.06
C ALA A 359 -33.23 9.38 -11.08
N GLY A 360 -33.20 10.29 -12.06
CA GLY A 360 -32.05 11.19 -12.29
C GLY A 360 -31.05 10.70 -13.35
N PHE A 361 -31.23 9.50 -13.92
CA PHE A 361 -30.37 8.92 -14.96
C PHE A 361 -30.99 8.88 -16.36
N GLY A 362 -32.18 9.46 -16.57
CA GLY A 362 -32.88 9.41 -17.87
C GLY A 362 -32.13 10.06 -19.05
N ASN A 363 -31.16 10.93 -18.77
CA ASN A 363 -30.30 11.57 -19.79
C ASN A 363 -28.90 10.95 -19.87
N ALA A 364 -28.63 9.87 -19.12
CA ALA A 364 -27.35 9.19 -19.16
C ALA A 364 -27.18 8.45 -20.50
N PRO A 365 -25.95 8.34 -21.04
CA PRO A 365 -25.70 7.54 -22.22
C PRO A 365 -25.91 6.04 -21.94
N ALA A 366 -26.01 5.24 -23.00
CA ALA A 366 -25.99 3.79 -22.87
C ALA A 366 -24.68 3.30 -22.22
N VAL A 367 -24.74 2.19 -21.49
CA VAL A 367 -23.59 1.62 -20.77
C VAL A 367 -22.43 1.33 -21.74
N GLU A 368 -22.72 0.84 -22.94
CA GLU A 368 -21.74 0.57 -23.99
C GLU A 368 -20.95 1.82 -24.35
N ALA A 369 -21.64 2.95 -24.55
CA ALA A 369 -21.01 4.21 -24.91
C ALA A 369 -20.17 4.78 -23.75
N LEU A 370 -20.63 4.61 -22.51
CA LEU A 370 -19.90 5.00 -21.32
C LEU A 370 -18.60 4.21 -21.16
N LEU A 371 -18.66 2.88 -21.33
CA LEU A 371 -17.49 2.00 -21.22
C LEU A 371 -16.49 2.24 -22.37
N ALA A 372 -16.98 2.41 -23.60
CA ALA A 372 -16.13 2.69 -24.77
C ALA A 372 -15.30 3.99 -24.63
N LEU A 373 -15.81 4.99 -23.90
CA LEU A 373 -15.11 6.25 -23.65
C LEU A 373 -14.20 6.22 -22.42
N THR A 374 -14.15 5.11 -21.68
CA THR A 374 -13.37 5.01 -20.45
C THR A 374 -11.99 4.41 -20.74
N ASN A 375 -10.94 5.23 -20.69
CA ASN A 375 -9.55 4.81 -20.95
C ASN A 375 -8.95 4.02 -19.76
N ASP A 376 -9.45 2.81 -19.53
CA ASP A 376 -9.00 1.93 -18.45
C ASP A 376 -9.31 0.48 -18.84
N ILE A 377 -8.26 -0.35 -18.85
CA ILE A 377 -8.30 -1.75 -19.29
C ILE A 377 -9.44 -2.55 -18.63
N ARG A 378 -9.73 -2.28 -17.35
CA ARG A 378 -10.76 -2.98 -16.58
C ARG A 378 -12.16 -2.76 -17.17
N TYR A 379 -12.42 -1.56 -17.67
CA TYR A 379 -13.70 -1.21 -18.28
C TYR A 379 -13.77 -1.64 -19.75
N GLN A 380 -12.64 -1.82 -20.42
CA GLN A 380 -12.59 -2.44 -21.75
C GLN A 380 -12.92 -3.94 -21.68
N TYR A 381 -12.47 -4.66 -20.64
CA TYR A 381 -12.97 -6.01 -20.37
C TYR A 381 -14.48 -6.02 -20.16
N LEU A 382 -15.02 -5.12 -19.32
CA LEU A 382 -16.47 -4.97 -19.12
C LEU A 382 -17.23 -4.73 -20.44
N LEU A 383 -16.68 -3.93 -21.35
CA LEU A 383 -17.29 -3.66 -22.65
C LEU A 383 -17.33 -4.92 -23.53
N ALA A 384 -16.25 -5.68 -23.58
CA ALA A 384 -16.22 -6.96 -24.31
C ALA A 384 -17.24 -7.95 -23.72
N GLU A 385 -17.29 -8.07 -22.39
CA GLU A 385 -18.28 -8.88 -21.68
C GLU A 385 -19.73 -8.51 -21.97
N LEU A 386 -20.00 -7.22 -22.10
CA LEU A 386 -21.32 -6.73 -22.49
C LEU A 386 -21.70 -7.20 -23.90
N GLN A 387 -20.76 -7.28 -24.85
CA GLN A 387 -21.02 -7.86 -26.17
C GLN A 387 -21.25 -9.37 -26.10
N PHE A 388 -20.45 -10.09 -25.31
CA PHE A 388 -20.65 -11.52 -25.09
C PHE A 388 -22.03 -11.84 -24.47
N SER A 389 -22.53 -10.97 -23.58
CA SER A 389 -23.87 -11.13 -22.99
C SER A 389 -25.00 -10.99 -24.02
N LYS A 390 -24.73 -10.36 -25.17
CA LYS A 390 -25.65 -10.21 -26.30
C LYS A 390 -25.46 -11.28 -27.38
N SER A 391 -24.65 -12.30 -27.11
CA SER A 391 -24.20 -13.30 -28.09
C SER A 391 -23.39 -12.72 -29.27
N ASP A 392 -22.86 -11.50 -29.15
CA ASP A 392 -21.96 -10.92 -30.15
C ASP A 392 -20.50 -11.24 -29.81
N PHE A 393 -20.14 -12.50 -30.03
CA PHE A 393 -18.77 -13.00 -29.78
C PHE A 393 -17.75 -12.41 -30.74
N THR A 394 -18.16 -12.00 -31.94
CA THR A 394 -17.23 -11.40 -32.92
C THR A 394 -16.76 -10.04 -32.44
N THR A 395 -17.68 -9.14 -32.09
CA THR A 395 -17.29 -7.83 -31.56
C THR A 395 -16.62 -7.95 -30.19
N GLY A 396 -17.08 -8.85 -29.31
CA GLY A 396 -16.42 -9.10 -28.02
C GLY A 396 -14.94 -9.50 -28.16
N ASN A 397 -14.63 -10.49 -29.02
CA ASN A 397 -13.25 -10.94 -29.25
C ASN A 397 -12.39 -9.89 -29.98
N GLN A 398 -13.00 -9.08 -30.86
CA GLN A 398 -12.31 -7.94 -31.48
C GLN A 398 -11.91 -6.89 -30.45
N LEU A 399 -12.80 -6.58 -29.50
CA LEU A 399 -12.49 -5.63 -28.42
C LEU A 399 -11.36 -6.16 -27.53
N LEU A 400 -11.39 -7.45 -27.15
CA LEU A 400 -10.30 -8.03 -26.35
C LEU A 400 -8.96 -7.95 -27.08
N SER A 401 -8.88 -8.33 -28.35
CA SER A 401 -7.62 -8.31 -29.12
C SER A 401 -7.07 -6.90 -29.38
N GLN A 402 -7.89 -5.85 -29.28
CA GLN A 402 -7.44 -4.45 -29.38
C GLN A 402 -6.81 -3.91 -28.09
N ILE A 403 -7.01 -4.57 -26.94
CA ILE A 403 -6.49 -4.11 -25.66
C ILE A 403 -4.96 -4.13 -25.66
N GLU A 404 -4.32 -5.17 -26.19
CA GLU A 404 -2.85 -5.28 -26.29
C GLU A 404 -2.20 -4.14 -27.10
N GLN A 405 -2.95 -3.52 -28.00
CA GLN A 405 -2.47 -2.41 -28.83
C GLN A 405 -2.65 -1.05 -28.15
N SER A 406 -3.58 -0.95 -27.21
CA SER A 406 -4.04 0.32 -26.64
C SER A 406 -3.58 0.55 -25.20
N PHE A 407 -3.22 -0.52 -24.49
CA PHE A 407 -2.79 -0.47 -23.10
C PHE A 407 -1.44 -1.17 -22.94
N ASP A 408 -0.61 -0.62 -22.07
CA ASP A 408 0.62 -1.30 -21.66
C ASP A 408 0.29 -2.47 -20.73
N ILE A 409 0.56 -3.69 -21.20
CA ILE A 409 0.34 -4.94 -20.48
C ILE A 409 1.67 -5.69 -20.28
N THR A 410 2.77 -4.95 -20.11
CA THR A 410 4.13 -5.54 -19.98
C THR A 410 4.37 -6.30 -18.68
N HIS A 411 3.60 -6.02 -17.62
CA HIS A 411 3.72 -6.74 -16.35
C HIS A 411 3.18 -8.16 -16.47
N GLU A 412 3.93 -9.16 -15.99
CA GLU A 412 3.63 -10.59 -16.12
C GLU A 412 2.20 -10.93 -15.65
N GLU A 413 1.78 -10.44 -14.49
CA GLU A 413 0.42 -10.68 -13.99
C GLU A 413 -0.68 -10.05 -14.86
N ALA A 414 -0.44 -8.85 -15.38
CA ALA A 414 -1.41 -8.17 -16.24
C ALA A 414 -1.52 -8.89 -17.59
N TRP A 415 -0.39 -9.40 -18.08
CA TRP A 415 -0.33 -10.21 -19.29
C TRP A 415 -1.08 -11.52 -19.10
N GLN A 416 -0.78 -12.27 -18.04
CA GLN A 416 -1.48 -13.51 -17.74
C GLN A 416 -2.98 -13.29 -17.56
N ALA A 417 -3.36 -12.22 -16.84
CA ALA A 417 -4.74 -11.81 -16.71
C ALA A 417 -5.41 -11.58 -18.08
N HIS A 418 -4.73 -10.93 -19.01
CA HIS A 418 -5.25 -10.69 -20.36
C HIS A 418 -5.43 -12.00 -21.14
N GLN A 419 -4.45 -12.91 -21.07
CA GLN A 419 -4.53 -14.21 -21.72
C GLN A 419 -5.69 -15.05 -21.17
N ASP A 420 -5.91 -15.04 -19.85
CA ASP A 420 -7.06 -15.72 -19.23
C ASP A 420 -8.40 -15.25 -19.84
N TYR A 421 -8.56 -13.95 -20.10
CA TYR A 421 -9.76 -13.41 -20.76
C TYR A 421 -9.87 -13.91 -22.21
N LEU A 422 -8.80 -13.84 -23.00
CA LEU A 422 -8.80 -14.27 -24.40
C LEU A 422 -9.18 -15.75 -24.53
N ASP A 423 -8.50 -16.61 -23.78
CA ASP A 423 -8.67 -18.05 -23.85
C ASP A 423 -10.07 -18.48 -23.37
N PHE A 424 -10.51 -17.93 -22.23
CA PHE A 424 -11.84 -18.24 -21.69
C PHE A 424 -12.96 -17.84 -22.65
N TYR A 425 -12.90 -16.63 -23.22
CA TYR A 425 -13.96 -16.15 -24.10
C TYR A 425 -13.94 -16.77 -25.49
N ALA A 426 -12.77 -17.18 -25.98
CA ALA A 426 -12.67 -17.99 -27.19
C ALA A 426 -13.38 -19.35 -27.02
N LEU A 427 -13.19 -20.02 -25.87
CA LEU A 427 -13.87 -21.27 -25.55
C LEU A 427 -15.37 -21.07 -25.33
N LEU A 428 -15.76 -20.01 -24.61
CA LEU A 428 -17.17 -19.69 -24.39
C LEU A 428 -17.92 -19.49 -25.72
N ALA A 429 -17.30 -18.84 -26.71
CA ALA A 429 -17.86 -18.70 -28.04
C ALA A 429 -18.04 -20.05 -28.77
N GLN A 430 -17.10 -20.99 -28.59
CA GLN A 430 -17.19 -22.33 -29.18
C GLN A 430 -18.32 -23.17 -28.54
N TRP A 431 -18.55 -23.00 -27.24
CA TRP A 431 -19.60 -23.72 -26.52
C TRP A 431 -20.98 -23.09 -26.66
N HIS A 432 -21.10 -21.91 -27.26
CA HIS A 432 -22.37 -21.29 -27.60
C HIS A 432 -23.03 -22.02 -28.79
N HIS A 433 -23.59 -23.20 -28.51
CA HIS A 433 -24.15 -24.10 -29.50
C HIS A 433 -25.54 -24.59 -29.09
N ALA A 434 -26.37 -24.97 -30.07
CA ALA A 434 -27.72 -25.49 -29.80
C ALA A 434 -27.72 -26.80 -28.98
N ASP A 435 -26.63 -27.56 -29.04
CA ASP A 435 -26.44 -28.80 -28.27
C ASP A 435 -26.18 -28.53 -26.77
N TYR A 436 -25.77 -27.31 -26.41
CA TYR A 436 -25.44 -26.90 -25.04
C TYR A 436 -26.24 -25.65 -24.64
N PRO A 437 -27.58 -25.72 -24.58
CA PRO A 437 -28.42 -24.57 -24.31
C PRO A 437 -28.05 -23.94 -22.96
N GLY A 438 -27.74 -22.64 -22.97
CA GLY A 438 -27.35 -21.91 -21.77
C GLY A 438 -26.06 -22.44 -21.10
N TYR A 439 -25.19 -23.12 -21.86
CA TYR A 439 -23.97 -23.77 -21.37
C TYR A 439 -24.22 -24.92 -20.38
N SER A 440 -25.40 -25.54 -20.46
CA SER A 440 -25.71 -26.78 -19.75
C SER A 440 -25.41 -28.01 -20.61
N GLY A 441 -25.03 -29.12 -19.98
CA GLY A 441 -24.68 -30.37 -20.67
C GLY A 441 -23.35 -30.32 -21.43
N LEU A 442 -22.39 -29.51 -20.98
CA LEU A 442 -21.08 -29.41 -21.62
C LEU A 442 -20.33 -30.75 -21.61
N PRO A 443 -19.52 -31.05 -22.65
CA PRO A 443 -18.74 -32.28 -22.71
C PRO A 443 -17.60 -32.27 -21.69
N GLU A 444 -17.15 -33.46 -21.28
CA GLU A 444 -16.07 -33.65 -20.29
C GLU A 444 -14.78 -32.89 -20.62
N GLU A 445 -14.44 -32.76 -21.91
CA GLU A 445 -13.29 -31.96 -22.34
C GLU A 445 -13.45 -30.47 -22.00
N ALA A 446 -14.64 -29.91 -22.23
CA ALA A 446 -14.94 -28.52 -21.89
C ALA A 446 -14.92 -28.30 -20.37
N LEU A 447 -15.43 -29.27 -19.60
CA LEU A 447 -15.38 -29.22 -18.14
C LEU A 447 -13.93 -29.23 -17.62
N ARG A 448 -13.06 -30.08 -18.17
CA ARG A 448 -11.62 -30.07 -17.83
C ARG A 448 -10.92 -28.77 -18.24
N GLN A 449 -11.31 -28.15 -19.34
CA GLN A 449 -10.81 -26.82 -19.72
C GLN A 449 -11.26 -25.75 -18.71
N LEU A 450 -12.51 -25.82 -18.23
CA LEU A 450 -13.04 -24.90 -17.21
C LEU A 450 -12.32 -25.04 -15.86
N GLU A 451 -11.94 -26.26 -15.46
CA GLU A 451 -11.15 -26.48 -14.24
C GLU A 451 -9.82 -25.70 -14.27
N GLY A 452 -9.18 -25.60 -15.43
CA GLY A 452 -7.96 -24.82 -15.63
C GLY A 452 -8.10 -23.32 -15.34
N PHE A 453 -9.33 -22.79 -15.38
CA PHE A 453 -9.61 -21.38 -15.11
C PHE A 453 -9.98 -21.08 -13.65
N LEU A 454 -10.07 -22.08 -12.76
CA LEU A 454 -10.42 -21.86 -11.35
C LEU A 454 -9.39 -21.01 -10.59
N GLU A 455 -8.14 -20.98 -11.07
CA GLU A 455 -7.05 -20.16 -10.55
C GLU A 455 -6.77 -18.91 -11.41
N ALA A 456 -7.60 -18.64 -12.42
CA ALA A 456 -7.48 -17.45 -13.27
C ALA A 456 -7.81 -16.17 -12.50
N THR A 457 -7.77 -15.02 -13.19
CA THR A 457 -8.27 -13.76 -12.61
C THR A 457 -9.68 -13.93 -12.04
N PRO A 458 -10.03 -13.25 -10.93
CA PRO A 458 -11.22 -13.61 -10.19
C PRO A 458 -12.51 -13.61 -11.01
N ARG A 459 -12.64 -12.70 -11.97
CA ARG A 459 -13.84 -12.61 -12.81
C ARG A 459 -13.98 -13.78 -13.78
N VAL A 460 -12.86 -14.28 -14.31
CA VAL A 460 -12.82 -15.49 -15.15
C VAL A 460 -13.05 -16.72 -14.28
N ALA A 461 -12.35 -16.82 -13.14
CA ALA A 461 -12.48 -17.91 -12.18
C ALA A 461 -13.92 -18.09 -11.67
N GLY A 462 -14.59 -16.99 -11.29
CA GLY A 462 -15.99 -17.04 -10.83
C GLY A 462 -16.97 -17.54 -11.90
N LYS A 463 -16.75 -17.19 -13.17
CA LYS A 463 -17.57 -17.69 -14.28
C LYS A 463 -17.27 -19.16 -14.57
N ALA A 464 -16.01 -19.56 -14.54
CA ALA A 464 -15.62 -20.94 -14.71
C ALA A 464 -16.24 -21.83 -13.63
N LEU A 465 -16.13 -21.42 -12.37
CA LEU A 465 -16.78 -22.07 -11.23
C LEU A 465 -18.30 -22.16 -11.42
N SER A 466 -18.95 -21.08 -11.85
CA SER A 466 -20.39 -21.07 -12.13
C SER A 466 -20.79 -22.09 -13.18
N PHE A 467 -20.02 -22.24 -14.26
CA PHE A 467 -20.28 -23.24 -15.30
C PHE A 467 -20.02 -24.67 -14.82
N LEU A 468 -18.99 -24.91 -14.01
CA LEU A 468 -18.73 -26.23 -13.42
C LEU A 468 -19.86 -26.65 -12.47
N ILE A 469 -20.34 -25.74 -11.62
CA ILE A 469 -21.48 -25.97 -10.72
C ILE A 469 -22.75 -26.24 -11.53
N LEU A 470 -23.03 -25.43 -12.56
CA LEU A 470 -24.19 -25.60 -13.44
C LEU A 470 -24.23 -26.99 -14.10
N ASN A 471 -23.07 -27.55 -14.42
CA ASN A 471 -22.94 -28.86 -15.06
C ASN A 471 -22.74 -30.01 -14.05
N HIS A 472 -22.84 -29.75 -12.74
CA HIS A 472 -22.59 -30.73 -11.68
C HIS A 472 -21.21 -31.41 -11.78
N ALA A 473 -20.22 -30.68 -12.31
CA ALA A 473 -18.85 -31.16 -12.52
C ALA A 473 -17.97 -30.99 -11.27
N ILE A 474 -18.38 -30.13 -10.33
CA ILE A 474 -17.66 -29.86 -9.09
C ILE A 474 -18.64 -29.72 -7.92
N GLU A 475 -18.25 -30.21 -6.75
CA GLU A 475 -18.85 -29.83 -5.48
C GLU A 475 -18.05 -28.66 -4.91
N TYR A 476 -18.70 -27.51 -4.72
CA TYR A 476 -18.06 -26.32 -4.18
C TYR A 476 -18.52 -26.09 -2.75
N GLU A 477 -17.55 -26.02 -1.84
CA GLU A 477 -17.74 -25.56 -0.46
C GLU A 477 -16.97 -24.24 -0.31
N GLU A 478 -17.68 -23.21 0.16
CA GLU A 478 -17.13 -21.88 0.33
C GLU A 478 -16.02 -21.92 1.40
N PRO A 479 -14.77 -21.56 1.06
CA PRO A 479 -13.68 -21.66 2.01
C PRO A 479 -13.80 -20.60 3.10
N ILE A 480 -13.54 -21.05 4.32
CA ILE A 480 -13.48 -20.24 5.55
C ILE A 480 -12.13 -20.55 6.18
N LEU A 481 -11.35 -19.52 6.50
CA LEU A 481 -10.03 -19.66 7.07
C LEU A 481 -9.98 -19.03 8.47
N TYR A 482 -9.07 -19.54 9.28
CA TYR A 482 -8.81 -19.02 10.62
C TYR A 482 -7.34 -18.64 10.77
N PRO A 483 -7.02 -17.63 11.59
CA PRO A 483 -5.64 -17.31 11.92
C PRO A 483 -4.94 -18.54 12.51
N SER A 484 -3.75 -18.87 12.01
CA SER A 484 -2.89 -19.89 12.63
C SER A 484 -2.42 -19.42 14.01
N GLU A 485 -2.12 -20.37 14.92
CA GLU A 485 -1.68 -20.09 16.30
C GLU A 485 -0.37 -19.27 16.40
N GLU A 486 0.34 -19.05 15.29
CA GLU A 486 1.63 -18.35 15.20
C GLU A 486 1.54 -16.86 14.84
N VAL A 487 0.35 -16.25 14.83
CA VAL A 487 0.30 -14.78 14.70
C VAL A 487 0.86 -14.17 15.97
N GLU A 488 2.13 -13.79 15.96
CA GLU A 488 2.74 -12.91 16.96
C GLU A 488 1.98 -11.57 16.92
N ALA A 489 0.89 -11.53 17.67
CA ALA A 489 0.06 -10.37 17.80
C ALA A 489 0.91 -9.27 18.45
N MET A 490 1.21 -8.22 17.69
CA MET A 490 1.87 -7.05 18.22
C MET A 490 0.82 -6.29 19.04
N SER A 491 1.04 -6.23 20.35
CA SER A 491 0.44 -5.19 21.17
C SER A 491 1.17 -3.89 20.88
N ALA A 492 0.45 -2.78 20.70
CA ALA A 492 1.02 -1.50 20.31
C ALA A 492 2.31 -1.14 21.09
N PRO A 493 3.47 -1.01 20.42
CA PRO A 493 4.50 -0.07 20.87
C PRO A 493 4.02 1.32 20.42
N ALA A 494 3.79 2.20 21.39
CA ALA A 494 3.70 3.62 21.10
C ALA A 494 5.12 4.11 20.75
N GLN A 495 5.23 4.83 19.64
CA GLN A 495 6.37 5.65 19.21
C GLN A 495 7.28 5.04 18.14
N PRO A 496 7.90 5.89 17.28
CA PRO A 496 9.03 5.48 16.47
C PRO A 496 10.06 4.72 17.31
N PRO A 497 10.88 3.85 16.70
CA PRO A 497 11.91 3.13 17.42
C PRO A 497 12.71 4.10 18.27
N ALA A 498 13.04 3.70 19.51
CA ALA A 498 13.81 4.54 20.41
C ALA A 498 15.09 5.03 19.70
N PRO A 499 15.58 6.25 20.00
CA PRO A 499 16.81 6.77 19.41
C PRO A 499 17.91 5.73 19.49
N PHE A 500 18.68 5.55 18.41
CA PHE A 500 19.81 4.63 18.44
C PHE A 500 20.77 5.00 19.59
N ILE A 501 20.94 4.07 20.53
CA ILE A 501 21.93 4.16 21.60
C ILE A 501 23.09 3.23 21.23
N ALA A 502 24.30 3.77 21.14
CA ALA A 502 25.48 2.96 20.87
C ALA A 502 25.70 1.96 22.02
N PRO A 503 26.04 0.68 21.74
CA PRO A 503 26.32 -0.29 22.79
C PRO A 503 27.47 0.21 23.66
N GLY A 504 27.24 0.24 24.98
CA GLY A 504 28.24 0.62 25.97
C GLY A 504 29.15 -0.56 26.27
N GLU A 505 30.27 -0.66 25.57
CA GLU A 505 31.41 -1.43 26.07
C GLU A 505 32.57 -0.49 26.36
N SER A 506 33.09 -0.63 27.58
CA SER A 506 34.18 0.13 28.17
C SER A 506 35.39 0.32 27.24
N GLU A 507 35.52 1.48 26.58
CA GLU A 507 36.70 2.37 26.65
C GLU A 507 36.39 3.77 26.06
N SER A 508 36.77 4.82 26.78
CA SER A 508 36.30 6.22 26.65
C SER A 508 36.75 7.01 25.41
N GLU A 509 36.88 6.43 24.22
CA GLU A 509 37.39 7.13 23.04
C GLU A 509 36.30 7.60 22.06
N LEU A 510 36.07 8.92 22.05
CA LEU A 510 35.38 9.59 20.95
C LEU A 510 36.10 9.30 19.61
N LYS A 511 35.40 8.61 18.72
CA LYS A 511 35.78 8.50 17.30
C LYS A 511 35.40 9.82 16.64
N PHE A 512 36.37 10.59 16.16
CA PHE A 512 36.17 11.86 15.46
C PHE A 512 37.14 11.94 14.30
N ALA A 513 36.62 11.97 13.07
CA ALA A 513 37.40 11.89 11.85
C ALA A 513 36.83 12.79 10.75
N LEU A 514 37.68 13.20 9.81
CA LEU A 514 37.30 14.03 8.66
C LEU A 514 38.06 13.57 7.42
N PHE A 515 37.33 13.37 6.33
CA PHE A 515 37.89 12.89 5.07
C PHE A 515 37.10 13.41 3.86
N PRO A 516 37.71 13.58 2.68
CA PRO A 516 39.15 13.49 2.44
C PRO A 516 39.91 14.71 2.98
N SER A 517 41.20 14.57 3.24
CA SER A 517 42.12 15.69 3.51
C SER A 517 43.45 15.41 2.79
N PRO A 518 43.89 16.23 1.81
CA PRO A 518 43.29 17.49 1.38
C PRO A 518 41.91 17.33 0.74
N ALA A 519 41.00 18.23 1.08
CA ALA A 519 39.63 18.29 0.59
C ALA A 519 39.51 19.27 -0.58
N ARG A 520 38.66 18.95 -1.55
CA ARG A 520 38.40 19.79 -2.72
C ARG A 520 37.00 20.38 -2.67
N GLU A 521 36.00 19.58 -3.01
CA GLU A 521 34.60 20.01 -3.11
C GLU A 521 33.83 19.88 -1.79
N TYR A 522 34.14 18.84 -1.01
CA TYR A 522 33.44 18.51 0.23
C TYR A 522 34.35 17.82 1.25
N ILE A 523 33.86 17.75 2.50
CA ILE A 523 34.39 16.87 3.55
C ILE A 523 33.24 16.06 4.15
N THR A 524 33.56 14.86 4.62
CA THR A 524 32.69 14.04 5.46
C THR A 524 33.27 14.05 6.86
N LEU A 525 32.48 14.57 7.78
CA LEU A 525 32.76 14.54 9.20
C LEU A 525 32.13 13.30 9.80
N SER A 526 32.85 12.59 10.66
CA SER A 526 32.34 11.40 11.36
C SER A 526 32.57 11.56 12.84
N TRP A 527 31.54 11.31 13.64
CA TRP A 527 31.67 11.22 15.09
C TRP A 527 30.89 10.04 15.65
N CYS A 528 31.39 9.43 16.72
CA CYS A 528 30.66 8.43 17.49
C CYS A 528 31.10 8.46 18.95
N PHE A 529 30.13 8.67 19.83
CA PHE A 529 30.27 8.65 21.28
C PHE A 529 29.69 7.34 21.82
N GLU A 530 30.46 6.64 22.65
CA GLU A 530 29.99 5.48 23.39
C GLU A 530 29.28 5.99 24.66
N THR A 531 27.98 6.30 24.53
CA THR A 531 27.16 6.84 25.61
C THR A 531 25.70 6.43 25.45
N ASP A 532 25.06 6.16 26.58
CA ASP A 532 23.62 5.91 26.72
C ASP A 532 22.80 7.21 26.94
N ARG A 533 23.48 8.34 27.08
CA ARG A 533 22.86 9.65 27.35
C ARG A 533 22.61 10.46 26.08
N GLU A 534 21.52 11.24 26.10
CA GLU A 534 21.23 12.27 25.12
C GLU A 534 22.40 13.25 24.98
N ILE A 535 22.86 13.48 23.74
CA ILE A 535 24.02 14.33 23.47
C ILE A 535 23.57 15.72 23.03
N LYS A 536 24.16 16.74 23.66
CA LYS A 536 24.04 18.14 23.25
C LYS A 536 25.43 18.75 23.14
N GLY A 537 25.84 19.03 21.91
CA GLY A 537 27.16 19.57 21.59
C GLY A 537 27.16 20.46 20.38
N ASN A 538 28.33 21.01 20.07
CA ASN A 538 28.58 21.78 18.85
C ASN A 538 29.91 21.39 18.22
N ILE A 539 29.96 21.44 16.89
CA ILE A 539 31.18 21.30 16.12
C ILE A 539 31.48 22.65 15.47
N GLU A 540 32.61 23.22 15.84
CA GLU A 540 33.09 24.49 15.30
C GLU A 540 34.21 24.27 14.29
N PHE A 541 34.14 25.00 13.18
CA PHE A 541 35.18 25.02 12.16
C PHE A 541 35.86 26.39 12.16
N ARG A 542 37.19 26.40 12.24
CA ARG A 542 37.98 27.63 12.29
C ARG A 542 39.06 27.64 11.21
N ASP A 543 39.32 28.81 10.64
CA ASP A 543 40.42 29.01 9.68
C ASP A 543 41.79 28.98 10.39
N ALA A 544 42.88 29.07 9.62
CA ALA A 544 44.24 29.12 10.15
C ALA A 544 44.54 30.28 11.12
N ARG A 545 43.67 31.31 11.18
CA ARG A 545 43.76 32.44 12.12
C ARG A 545 42.90 32.23 13.37
N GLY A 546 42.20 31.10 13.47
CA GLY A 546 41.27 30.79 14.56
C GLY A 546 39.89 31.45 14.42
N LEU A 547 39.59 32.11 13.31
CA LEU A 547 38.28 32.72 13.08
C LEU A 547 37.25 31.63 12.77
N LEU A 548 36.08 31.72 13.42
CA LEU A 548 34.96 30.80 13.18
C LEU A 548 34.44 30.98 11.75
N VAL A 549 34.39 29.88 11.01
CA VAL A 549 33.93 29.82 9.61
C VAL A 549 32.54 29.18 9.54
N PHE A 550 32.32 28.13 10.34
CA PHE A 550 31.08 27.38 10.35
C PHE A 550 30.87 26.72 11.72
N THR A 551 29.62 26.49 12.10
CA THR A 551 29.27 25.75 13.31
C THR A 551 28.02 24.91 13.06
N MET A 552 27.95 23.74 13.67
CA MET A 552 26.77 22.88 13.64
C MET A 552 26.49 22.28 15.02
N PRO A 553 25.22 22.07 15.38
CA PRO A 553 24.86 21.36 16.59
C PRO A 553 25.04 19.84 16.43
N VAL A 554 25.24 19.15 17.55
CA VAL A 554 25.31 17.69 17.64
C VAL A 554 24.16 17.22 18.52
N HIS A 555 23.31 16.38 17.94
CA HIS A 555 22.12 15.82 18.60
C HIS A 555 22.16 14.29 18.72
N GLN A 556 23.01 13.61 17.94
CA GLN A 556 23.09 12.15 17.91
C GLN A 556 24.45 11.66 18.39
N ALA A 557 24.44 10.48 19.03
CA ALA A 557 25.64 9.84 19.55
C ALA A 557 26.61 9.43 18.45
N CYS A 558 26.11 8.88 17.34
CA CYS A 558 26.93 8.52 16.20
C CYS A 558 26.30 9.08 14.93
N ASP A 559 27.09 9.76 14.12
CA ASP A 559 26.62 10.31 12.86
C ASP A 559 27.78 10.60 11.90
N GLN A 560 27.42 10.82 10.64
CA GLN A 560 28.30 11.45 9.67
C GLN A 560 27.62 12.66 9.05
N GLN A 561 28.35 13.72 8.75
CA GLN A 561 27.82 14.90 8.08
C GLN A 561 28.69 15.28 6.89
N ILE A 562 28.07 15.45 5.73
CA ILE A 562 28.75 15.97 4.55
C ILE A 562 28.65 17.49 4.54
N LEU A 563 29.78 18.17 4.35
CA LEU A 563 29.86 19.62 4.24
C LEU A 563 30.44 20.02 2.89
N SER A 564 29.67 20.84 2.16
CA SER A 564 30.17 21.52 0.97
C SER A 564 31.22 22.56 1.37
N LEU A 565 32.36 22.55 0.67
CA LEU A 565 33.40 23.56 0.81
C LEU A 565 33.21 24.73 -0.16
N SER A 566 32.00 24.88 -0.73
CA SER A 566 31.66 26.04 -1.55
C SER A 566 31.81 27.34 -0.73
N GLY A 567 32.62 28.28 -1.22
CA GLY A 567 32.95 29.53 -0.52
C GLY A 567 34.16 29.47 0.42
N TRP A 568 34.71 28.29 0.70
CA TRP A 568 35.90 28.14 1.53
C TRP A 568 37.17 28.39 0.70
N LYS A 569 38.11 29.16 1.25
CA LYS A 569 39.40 29.44 0.58
C LYS A 569 40.38 28.30 0.79
N SER A 570 41.29 28.09 -0.15
CA SER A 570 42.40 27.13 0.04
C SER A 570 43.22 27.50 1.27
N GLY A 571 43.53 26.52 2.13
CA GLY A 571 44.23 26.74 3.38
C GLY A 571 43.99 25.64 4.41
N ALA A 572 44.63 25.78 5.57
CA ALA A 572 44.43 24.89 6.72
C ALA A 572 43.25 25.35 7.57
N TYR A 573 42.48 24.39 8.05
CA TYR A 573 41.32 24.58 8.93
C TYR A 573 41.39 23.60 10.09
N SER A 574 40.65 23.90 11.16
CA SER A 574 40.44 22.99 12.28
C SER A 574 38.95 22.77 12.50
N ALA A 575 38.57 21.53 12.82
CA ALA A 575 37.25 21.16 13.30
C ALA A 575 37.37 20.73 14.76
N ALA A 576 36.48 21.22 15.61
CA ALA A 576 36.52 20.99 17.05
C ALA A 576 35.13 20.62 17.55
N ILE A 577 34.99 19.45 18.18
CA ILE A 577 33.74 18.98 18.76
C ILE A 577 33.73 19.19 20.27
N SER A 578 32.65 19.79 20.76
CA SER A 578 32.44 20.16 22.15
C SER A 578 31.12 19.61 22.66
N LEU A 579 31.08 19.13 23.90
CA LEU A 579 29.85 18.76 24.61
C LEU A 579 29.66 19.74 25.78
N GLY A 580 28.62 20.56 25.73
CA GLY A 580 28.47 21.68 26.65
C GLY A 580 29.64 22.67 26.53
N LYS A 581 30.44 22.82 27.60
CA LYS A 581 31.64 23.68 27.61
C LYS A 581 32.94 22.91 27.39
N ASP A 582 32.89 21.58 27.35
CA ASP A 582 34.09 20.74 27.30
C ASP A 582 34.44 20.41 25.85
N LEU A 583 35.60 20.90 25.41
CA LEU A 583 36.20 20.47 24.14
C LEU A 583 36.59 18.99 24.26
N ARG A 584 36.02 18.15 23.40
CA ARG A 584 36.30 16.71 23.41
C ARG A 584 37.45 16.33 22.50
N LYS A 585 37.48 16.85 21.27
CA LYS A 585 38.50 16.53 20.28
C LYS A 585 38.58 17.62 19.21
N SER A 586 39.77 17.81 18.64
CA SER A 586 39.97 18.69 17.49
C SER A 586 40.88 18.02 16.46
N ILE A 587 40.59 18.26 15.19
CA ILE A 587 41.33 17.74 14.04
C ILE A 587 41.60 18.87 13.06
N THR A 588 42.75 18.82 12.39
CA THR A 588 43.12 19.77 11.34
C THR A 588 42.99 19.12 9.98
N PHE A 589 42.56 19.89 8.98
CA PHE A 589 42.45 19.44 7.60
C PHE A 589 42.81 20.57 6.63
N VAL A 590 43.09 20.20 5.38
CA VAL A 590 43.49 21.15 4.34
C VAL A 590 42.40 21.22 3.28
N VAL A 591 42.02 22.43 2.87
CA VAL A 591 41.22 22.67 1.66
C VAL A 591 42.17 23.04 0.53
N SER A 592 42.16 22.26 -0.55
CA SER A 592 42.94 22.47 -1.76
C SER A 592 41.99 22.61 -2.94
N ARG A 593 41.63 23.84 -3.31
CA ARG A 593 40.96 24.09 -4.59
C ARG A 593 41.94 24.17 -5.74
#